data_AF-D2J7A4-F1
#
_entry.id   AF-D2J7A4-F1
#
_cell.length_a   1.000
_cell.length_b   1.000
_cell.length_c   1.000
_cell.angle_alpha   90.00
_cell.angle_beta   90.00
_cell.angle_gamma   90.00
#
_symmetry.space_group_name_H-M   'P 1'
#
loop_
_entity.id
_entity.type
_entity.pdbx_description
1 polymer ?
#
loop_
_entity_poly.entity_id
_entity_poly.type
_entity_poly.pdbx_seq_one_letter_code
_entity_poly.pdbx_strand_id
1 'polypeptide(L)'
;MKNIVGFVIFLTVILLLSGCSKSGIEEISPKEAHDKLKNPKNEYVIAISDLSRAGEEHIYNSKKILEKVAEEQGIKIYYTIYNVKNDKHQKDWNENGEFLGDTSRLYFAKKGKKIDDMDYQDLAVKDTSNIELAISKLNKFIEGIEKR
;
A
#
# COMPACT_ATOMS: atom_id res chain seq x y z
N MET A 1 24.43 -2.36 -44.83
CA MET A 1 24.34 -2.68 -43.40
C MET A 1 24.48 -1.40 -42.57
N LYS A 2 23.48 -0.53 -42.64
CA LYS A 2 23.31 0.65 -41.78
C LYS A 2 21.87 0.50 -41.30
N ASN A 3 21.64 0.34 -40.00
CA ASN A 3 20.33 0.38 -39.29
C ASN A 3 20.30 -0.51 -38.03
N ILE A 4 21.33 -1.33 -37.75
CA ILE A 4 21.34 -2.18 -36.55
C ILE A 4 21.73 -1.40 -35.27
N VAL A 5 22.52 -0.33 -35.40
CA VAL A 5 23.03 0.43 -34.24
C VAL A 5 21.93 1.25 -33.55
N GLY A 6 20.92 1.74 -34.29
CA GLY A 6 19.82 2.51 -33.71
C GLY A 6 18.81 1.67 -32.92
N PHE A 7 18.65 0.40 -33.27
CA PHE A 7 17.67 -0.49 -32.64
C PHE A 7 18.13 -0.98 -31.25
N VAL A 8 19.44 -1.17 -31.08
CA VAL A 8 20.03 -1.62 -29.80
C VAL A 8 19.99 -0.51 -28.74
N ILE A 9 20.11 0.76 -29.15
CA ILE A 9 20.05 1.90 -28.21
C ILE A 9 18.60 2.18 -27.76
N PHE A 10 17.61 1.95 -28.61
CA PHE A 10 16.21 2.13 -28.22
C PHE A 10 15.74 1.05 -27.23
N LEU A 11 16.26 -0.18 -27.35
CA LEU A 11 15.90 -1.29 -26.45
C LEU A 11 16.47 -1.11 -25.03
N THR A 12 17.67 -0.53 -24.89
CA THR A 12 18.29 -0.26 -23.57
C THR A 12 17.65 0.93 -22.86
N VAL A 13 17.18 1.94 -23.60
CA VAL A 13 16.47 3.10 -23.02
C VAL A 13 15.06 2.74 -22.56
N ILE A 14 14.36 1.83 -23.25
CA ILE A 14 13.04 1.34 -22.81
C ILE A 14 13.16 0.50 -21.52
N LEU A 15 14.23 -0.27 -21.35
CA LEU A 15 14.49 -1.03 -20.11
C LEU A 15 14.81 -0.14 -18.90
N LEU A 16 15.35 1.08 -19.12
CA LEU A 16 15.66 2.04 -18.06
C LEU A 16 14.45 2.88 -17.61
N LEU A 17 13.38 2.94 -18.40
CA LEU A 17 12.15 3.68 -18.06
C LEU A 17 11.10 2.83 -17.33
N SER A 18 11.30 1.52 -17.23
CA SER A 18 10.52 0.60 -16.39
C SER A 18 11.10 0.44 -14.98
N GLY A 19 11.81 1.44 -14.47
CA GLY A 19 12.20 1.57 -13.07
C GLY A 19 11.01 1.88 -12.16
N CYS A 20 9.91 1.13 -12.30
CA CYS A 20 8.91 1.03 -11.27
C CYS A 20 9.62 0.39 -10.08
N SER A 21 9.95 1.18 -9.05
CA SER A 21 10.63 0.67 -7.86
C SER A 21 9.87 -0.56 -7.37
N LYS A 22 10.52 -1.73 -7.40
CA LYS A 22 9.90 -3.00 -6.97
C LYS A 22 9.62 -3.00 -5.46
N SER A 23 10.30 -2.11 -4.73
CA SER A 23 10.18 -1.93 -3.29
C SER A 23 9.89 -0.48 -2.91
N GLY A 24 9.34 -0.28 -1.71
CA GLY A 24 9.03 1.04 -1.13
C GLY A 24 7.54 1.34 -1.08
N ILE A 25 7.19 2.52 -0.56
CA ILE A 25 5.79 2.97 -0.50
C ILE A 25 5.42 3.91 -1.65
N GLU A 26 4.13 3.98 -1.98
CA GLU A 26 3.59 4.95 -2.94
C GLU A 26 2.27 5.51 -2.47
N GLU A 27 2.21 6.83 -2.40
CA GLU A 27 0.98 7.53 -2.08
C GLU A 27 0.10 7.54 -3.33
N ILE A 28 -1.13 7.05 -3.20
CA ILE A 28 -2.14 7.03 -4.24
C ILE A 28 -3.41 7.74 -3.76
N SER A 29 -4.26 8.12 -4.71
CA SER A 29 -5.55 8.71 -4.37
C SER A 29 -6.44 7.69 -3.62
N PRO A 30 -7.36 8.14 -2.75
CA PRO A 30 -8.32 7.24 -2.10
C PRO A 30 -9.14 6.40 -3.10
N LYS A 31 -9.47 7.00 -4.25
CA LYS A 31 -10.15 6.30 -5.35
C LYS A 31 -9.31 5.16 -5.93
N GLU A 32 -8.02 5.40 -6.16
CA GLU A 32 -7.13 4.34 -6.65
C GLU A 32 -6.95 3.22 -5.63
N ALA A 33 -6.89 3.53 -4.34
CA ALA A 33 -6.82 2.51 -3.28
C ALA A 33 -8.08 1.64 -3.28
N HIS A 34 -9.25 2.26 -3.37
CA HIS A 34 -10.53 1.56 -3.56
C HIS A 34 -10.51 0.67 -4.80
N ASP A 35 -10.07 1.18 -5.95
CA ASP A 35 -10.07 0.44 -7.21
C ASP A 35 -9.14 -0.77 -7.18
N LYS A 36 -8.00 -0.66 -6.49
CA LYS A 36 -7.06 -1.78 -6.26
C LYS A 36 -7.65 -2.86 -5.36
N LEU A 37 -8.39 -2.50 -4.31
CA LEU A 37 -9.06 -3.47 -3.44
C LEU A 37 -10.25 -4.14 -4.15
N LYS A 38 -10.99 -3.41 -4.99
CA LYS A 38 -12.12 -3.95 -5.76
C LYS A 38 -11.69 -4.82 -6.94
N ASN A 39 -10.54 -4.51 -7.55
CA ASN A 39 -9.99 -5.23 -8.70
C ASN A 39 -8.56 -5.72 -8.42
N PRO A 40 -8.39 -6.71 -7.52
CA PRO A 40 -7.09 -7.08 -6.97
C PRO A 40 -6.13 -7.69 -7.99
N LYS A 41 -4.85 -7.35 -7.87
CA LYS A 41 -3.75 -7.80 -8.75
C LYS A 41 -2.53 -8.36 -8.01
N ASN A 42 -2.71 -8.85 -6.78
CA ASN A 42 -1.64 -9.27 -5.85
C ASN A 42 -0.76 -8.09 -5.42
N GLU A 43 -1.39 -7.11 -4.77
CA GLU A 43 -0.74 -5.87 -4.34
C GLU A 43 -1.02 -5.60 -2.86
N TYR A 44 -0.12 -4.91 -2.16
CA TYR A 44 -0.34 -4.50 -0.79
C TYR A 44 -0.93 -3.10 -0.75
N VAL A 45 -2.05 -2.91 -0.04
CA VAL A 45 -2.82 -1.66 -0.02
C VAL A 45 -3.25 -1.30 1.39
N ILE A 46 -3.09 -0.04 1.79
CA ILE A 46 -3.51 0.48 3.11
C ILE A 46 -4.09 1.89 3.02
N ALA A 47 -5.17 2.16 3.75
CA ALA A 47 -5.63 3.52 4.02
C ALA A 47 -5.26 3.92 5.45
N ILE A 48 -4.51 5.00 5.62
CA ILE A 48 -4.08 5.51 6.92
C ILE A 48 -5.06 6.58 7.37
N SER A 49 -5.59 6.44 8.59
CA SER A 49 -6.52 7.42 9.16
C SER A 49 -5.86 8.76 9.42
N ASP A 50 -6.42 9.82 8.86
CA ASP A 50 -6.22 11.20 9.30
C ASP A 50 -7.40 11.63 10.18
N LEU A 51 -7.62 10.89 11.27
CA LEU A 51 -8.50 11.39 12.34
C LEU A 51 -7.76 12.53 13.02
N SER A 52 -8.39 13.71 13.08
CA SER A 52 -7.86 14.92 13.72
C SER A 52 -7.35 14.76 15.17
N ARG A 53 -7.60 13.60 15.82
CA ARG A 53 -7.09 13.22 17.14
C ARG A 53 -5.79 12.38 17.12
N ALA A 54 -5.49 11.69 16.03
CA ALA A 54 -4.28 10.88 15.86
C ALA A 54 -3.10 11.71 15.30
N GLY A 55 -3.40 12.78 14.55
CA GLY A 55 -2.45 13.84 14.19
C GLY A 55 -1.37 13.44 13.16
N GLU A 56 -0.54 14.43 12.79
CA GLU A 56 0.60 14.27 11.85
C GLU A 56 1.59 13.19 12.30
N GLU A 57 1.75 13.00 13.62
CA GLU A 57 2.62 11.98 14.18
C GLU A 57 2.17 10.54 13.86
N HIS A 58 0.87 10.26 13.88
CA HIS A 58 0.36 8.94 13.50
C HIS A 58 0.66 8.63 12.02
N ILE A 59 0.45 9.61 11.14
CA ILE A 59 0.75 9.48 9.71
C ILE A 59 2.25 9.29 9.52
N TYR A 60 3.08 10.11 10.17
CA TYR A 60 4.54 10.01 10.09
C TYR A 60 5.04 8.62 10.54
N ASN A 61 4.59 8.15 11.71
CA ASN A 61 5.00 6.85 12.23
C ASN A 61 4.49 5.70 11.36
N SER A 62 3.27 5.80 10.82
CA SER A 62 2.73 4.82 9.88
C SER A 62 3.58 4.74 8.61
N LYS A 63 3.92 5.88 7.99
CA LYS A 63 4.81 5.91 6.80
C LYS A 63 6.18 5.31 7.12
N LYS A 64 6.77 5.63 8.27
CA LYS A 64 8.06 5.07 8.71
C LYS A 64 8.02 3.54 8.85
N ILE A 65 6.96 2.99 9.43
CA ILE A 65 6.76 1.54 9.55
C ILE A 65 6.64 0.91 8.16
N LEU A 66 5.80 1.46 7.29
CA LEU A 66 5.55 0.91 5.97
C LEU A 66 6.79 0.95 5.08
N GLU A 67 7.58 2.04 5.13
CA GLU A 67 8.83 2.14 4.37
C GLU A 67 9.83 1.07 4.81
N LYS A 68 10.02 0.91 6.12
CA LYS A 68 10.92 -0.10 6.67
C LYS A 68 10.50 -1.52 6.28
N VAL A 69 9.21 -1.84 6.36
CA VAL A 69 8.66 -3.14 5.94
C VAL A 69 8.83 -3.34 4.43
N ALA A 70 8.55 -2.33 3.61
CA ALA A 70 8.68 -2.40 2.16
C ALA A 70 10.14 -2.62 1.72
N GLU A 71 11.09 -1.97 2.39
CA GLU A 71 12.54 -2.19 2.21
C GLU A 71 12.96 -3.61 2.63
N GLU A 72 12.58 -4.07 3.82
CA GLU A 72 12.99 -5.37 4.34
C GLU A 72 12.43 -6.55 3.55
N GLN A 73 11.21 -6.43 3.04
CA GLN A 73 10.54 -7.47 2.25
C GLN A 73 10.76 -7.33 0.74
N GLY A 74 11.33 -6.20 0.29
CA GLY A 74 11.51 -5.93 -1.14
C GLY A 74 10.20 -5.83 -1.92
N ILE A 75 9.14 -5.29 -1.28
CA ILE A 75 7.78 -5.20 -1.84
C ILE A 75 7.33 -3.75 -2.04
N LYS A 76 6.37 -3.55 -2.93
CA LYS A 76 5.66 -2.29 -3.10
C LYS A 76 4.41 -2.25 -2.21
N ILE A 77 4.25 -1.17 -1.44
CA ILE A 77 3.03 -0.91 -0.66
C ILE A 77 2.37 0.37 -1.17
N TYR A 78 1.10 0.26 -1.58
CA TYR A 78 0.29 1.42 -1.93
C TYR A 78 -0.43 1.94 -0.69
N TYR A 79 -0.32 3.24 -0.43
CA TYR A 79 -1.03 3.85 0.69
C TYR A 79 -1.80 5.09 0.27
N THR A 80 -2.84 5.40 1.04
CA THR A 80 -3.56 6.67 0.93
C THR A 80 -3.81 7.25 2.31
N ILE A 81 -3.88 8.56 2.41
CA ILE A 81 -4.30 9.25 3.64
C ILE A 81 -5.80 9.50 3.53
N TYR A 82 -6.56 8.97 4.48
CA TYR A 82 -8.00 9.00 4.48
C TYR A 82 -8.53 9.77 5.69
N ASN A 83 -9.25 10.86 5.44
CA ASN A 83 -9.87 11.69 6.47
C ASN A 83 -11.40 11.59 6.39
N VAL A 84 -12.02 10.89 7.34
CA VAL A 84 -13.48 10.69 7.39
C VAL A 84 -14.30 11.99 7.49
N LYS A 85 -13.66 13.13 7.80
CA LYS A 85 -14.32 14.44 7.95
C LYS A 85 -14.12 15.38 6.77
N ASN A 86 -13.43 14.96 5.71
CA ASN A 86 -13.22 15.81 4.54
C ASN A 86 -14.23 15.46 3.45
N ASP A 87 -15.17 16.37 3.19
CA ASP A 87 -16.31 16.22 2.28
C ASP A 87 -15.93 15.97 0.80
N LYS A 88 -14.65 16.07 0.45
CA LYS A 88 -14.12 15.69 -0.87
C LYS A 88 -13.79 14.20 -1.01
N HIS A 89 -13.78 13.45 0.09
CA HIS A 89 -13.83 12.00 0.08
C HIS A 89 -15.31 11.64 -0.14
N GLN A 90 -15.69 11.55 -1.41
CA GLN A 90 -17.10 11.48 -1.80
C GLN A 90 -17.64 10.07 -1.51
N LYS A 91 -18.31 9.79 -0.37
CA LYS A 91 -19.13 8.55 -0.12
C LYS A 91 -18.35 7.27 0.27
N ASP A 92 -17.58 7.29 1.35
CA ASP A 92 -16.25 6.63 1.49
C ASP A 92 -16.01 5.16 1.88
N TRP A 93 -16.91 4.21 1.93
CA TRP A 93 -17.58 3.60 0.79
C TRP A 93 -18.08 2.28 1.32
N ASN A 94 -19.14 1.83 0.71
CA ASN A 94 -19.52 0.46 0.43
C ASN A 94 -20.39 0.56 -0.84
N GLU A 95 -20.86 -0.45 -1.55
CA GLU A 95 -21.10 -1.88 -1.35
C GLU A 95 -19.88 -2.79 -1.64
N ASN A 96 -18.96 -2.83 -0.67
CA ASN A 96 -17.79 -3.73 -0.54
C ASN A 96 -16.48 -3.27 -1.21
N GLY A 97 -16.17 -1.98 -1.07
CA GLY A 97 -14.85 -1.40 -1.31
C GLY A 97 -14.42 -0.50 -0.15
N GLU A 98 -14.68 -0.92 1.09
CA GLU A 98 -14.89 0.07 2.15
C GLU A 98 -13.63 0.69 2.73
N PHE A 99 -13.72 1.99 3.04
CA PHE A 99 -13.42 2.40 4.40
C PHE A 99 -14.42 3.39 4.98
N LEU A 100 -15.31 2.90 5.85
CA LEU A 100 -15.85 3.71 6.94
C LEU A 100 -15.71 2.98 8.28
N GLY A 101 -14.59 3.23 8.96
CA GLY A 101 -14.44 2.99 10.41
C GLY A 101 -13.57 1.83 10.90
N ASP A 102 -12.54 1.39 10.16
CA ASP A 102 -11.41 0.61 10.71
C ASP A 102 -10.15 0.76 9.83
N THR A 103 -9.79 2.01 9.58
CA THR A 103 -8.58 2.42 8.85
C THR A 103 -7.29 1.87 9.48
N SER A 104 -6.20 1.90 8.71
CA SER A 104 -4.88 1.40 9.09
C SER A 104 -4.79 -0.12 9.07
N ARG A 105 -5.48 -0.79 8.15
CA ARG A 105 -5.27 -2.21 7.81
C ARG A 105 -4.43 -2.34 6.54
N LEU A 106 -3.34 -3.11 6.61
CA LEU A 106 -2.61 -3.52 5.42
C LEU A 106 -3.28 -4.76 4.83
N TYR A 107 -3.92 -4.60 3.68
CA TYR A 107 -4.50 -5.72 2.93
C TYR A 107 -3.49 -6.28 1.93
N PHE A 108 -3.57 -7.59 1.71
CA PHE A 108 -3.07 -8.20 0.48
C PHE A 108 -4.22 -8.38 -0.51
N ALA A 109 -4.26 -7.51 -1.52
CA ALA A 109 -5.24 -7.50 -2.60
C ALA A 109 -4.98 -8.65 -3.57
N LYS A 110 -5.25 -9.89 -3.12
CA LYS A 110 -5.03 -11.13 -3.88
C LYS A 110 -6.01 -11.25 -5.03
N LYS A 111 -5.50 -11.48 -6.24
CA LYS A 111 -6.31 -11.65 -7.45
C LYS A 111 -7.39 -12.72 -7.25
N GLY A 112 -8.63 -12.37 -7.60
CA GLY A 112 -9.78 -13.27 -7.50
C GLY A 112 -10.40 -13.40 -6.11
N LYS A 113 -9.85 -12.74 -5.07
CA LYS A 113 -10.51 -12.61 -3.77
C LYS A 113 -11.41 -11.37 -3.74
N LYS A 114 -12.53 -11.46 -3.02
CA LYS A 114 -13.32 -10.29 -2.62
C LYS A 114 -12.69 -9.66 -1.37
N ILE A 115 -12.93 -8.38 -1.13
CA ILE A 115 -12.35 -7.64 0.01
C ILE A 115 -12.64 -8.33 1.35
N ASP A 116 -13.85 -8.88 1.53
CA ASP A 116 -14.28 -9.56 2.76
C ASP A 116 -13.48 -10.86 3.04
N ASP A 117 -12.88 -11.45 2.00
CA ASP A 117 -12.07 -12.67 2.08
C ASP A 117 -10.55 -12.38 2.05
N MET A 118 -10.16 -11.09 1.96
CA MET A 118 -8.76 -10.69 1.89
C MET A 118 -8.07 -10.84 3.24
N ASP A 119 -6.84 -11.33 3.18
CA ASP A 119 -5.96 -11.35 4.34
C ASP A 119 -5.53 -9.90 4.65
N TYR A 120 -5.58 -9.51 5.93
CA TYR A 120 -5.14 -8.20 6.38
C TYR A 120 -4.44 -8.25 7.75
N GLN A 121 -3.68 -7.20 8.04
CA GLN A 121 -3.07 -6.97 9.35
C GLN A 121 -3.28 -5.52 9.78
N ASP A 122 -3.80 -5.31 10.99
CA ASP A 122 -3.94 -3.98 11.59
C ASP A 122 -2.57 -3.37 11.90
N LEU A 123 -2.41 -2.11 11.50
CA LEU A 123 -1.29 -1.22 11.82
C LEU A 123 -1.64 -0.46 13.11
N ALA A 124 -1.41 -1.10 14.26
CA ALA A 124 -1.73 -0.55 15.57
C ALA A 124 -0.66 0.47 16.04
N VAL A 125 -0.78 1.74 15.62
CA VAL A 125 0.18 2.82 15.96
C VAL A 125 -0.48 3.84 16.90
N LYS A 126 -0.69 3.45 18.16
CA LYS A 126 -1.14 4.39 19.20
C LYS A 126 -0.01 4.91 20.09
N ASP A 127 1.17 4.28 20.10
CA ASP A 127 2.34 4.69 20.87
C ASP A 127 3.65 4.43 20.13
N THR A 128 4.62 5.32 20.26
CA THR A 128 5.96 5.24 19.65
C THR A 128 6.77 4.02 20.11
N SER A 129 6.44 3.45 21.27
CA SER A 129 6.98 2.17 21.76
C SER A 129 6.55 0.95 20.94
N ASN A 130 5.62 1.11 19.99
CA ASN A 130 5.02 0.04 19.20
C ASN A 130 5.53 -0.02 17.75
N ILE A 131 6.48 0.85 17.33
CA ILE A 131 6.98 0.90 15.95
C ILE A 131 7.65 -0.43 15.56
N GLU A 132 8.63 -0.89 16.33
CA GLU A 132 9.34 -2.15 16.04
C GLU A 132 8.41 -3.37 16.09
N LEU A 133 7.45 -3.37 17.02
CA LEU A 133 6.46 -4.44 17.10
C LEU A 133 5.50 -4.42 15.90
N ALA A 134 5.08 -3.24 15.43
CA ALA A 134 4.26 -3.10 14.23
C ALA A 134 5.02 -3.58 12.98
N ILE A 135 6.29 -3.20 12.82
CA ILE A 135 7.16 -3.70 11.75
C ILE A 135 7.23 -5.22 11.79
N SER A 136 7.54 -5.80 12.96
CA SER A 136 7.63 -7.26 13.11
C SER A 136 6.33 -7.99 12.77
N LYS A 137 5.18 -7.45 13.17
CA LYS A 137 3.86 -8.02 12.85
C LYS A 137 3.59 -7.99 11.35
N LEU A 138 3.85 -6.87 10.68
CA LEU A 138 3.65 -6.75 9.24
C LEU A 138 4.60 -7.65 8.45
N ASN A 139 5.87 -7.75 8.83
CA ASN A 139 6.81 -8.69 8.22
C ASN A 139 6.33 -10.13 8.32
N LYS A 140 5.90 -10.57 9.51
CA LYS A 140 5.34 -11.92 9.70
C LYS A 140 4.08 -12.16 8.88
N PHE A 141 3.22 -11.16 8.76
CA PHE A 141 2.04 -11.22 7.90
C PHE A 141 2.44 -11.43 6.44
N ILE A 142 3.34 -10.60 5.90
CA ILE A 142 3.85 -10.69 4.53
C ILE A 142 4.53 -12.04 4.27
N GLU A 143 5.44 -12.47 5.14
CA GLU A 143 6.07 -13.79 5.04
C GLU A 143 5.04 -14.93 5.03
N GLY A 144 3.97 -14.79 5.80
CA GLY A 144 2.87 -15.77 5.85
C GLY A 144 2.04 -15.81 4.57
N ILE A 145 1.97 -14.69 3.83
CA ILE A 145 1.32 -14.62 2.51
C ILE A 145 2.23 -15.22 1.43
N GLU A 146 3.51 -14.86 1.40
CA GLU A 146 4.47 -15.29 0.36
C GLU A 146 4.81 -16.79 0.43
N LYS A 147 4.56 -17.45 1.57
CA LYS A 147 4.77 -18.90 1.75
C LYS A 147 3.58 -19.77 1.31
N ARG A 148 2.46 -19.20 0.86
CA ARG A 148 1.22 -19.91 0.46
C ARG A 148 1.09 -20.06 -1.05
#